data_AF-D8M594-F1
#
_entry.id   AF-D8M594-F1
#
_cell.length_a   1.000
_cell.length_b   1.000
_cell.length_c   1.000
_cell.angle_alpha   90.00
_cell.angle_beta   90.00
_cell.angle_gamma   90.00
#
_symmetry.space_group_name_H-M   'P 1'
#
loop_
_entity.id
_entity.type
_entity.pdbx_description
1 polymer ?
#
loop_
_entity_poly.entity_id
_entity_poly.type
_entity_poly.pdbx_seq_one_letter_code
_entity_poly.pdbx_strand_id
1 'polypeptide(L)'
;MKELVAKKGGCDVLNHRVMANVFLEPSTRTASSFNAAFCRLGGKVITIQEGTSSTKKGETLQDTMRCVQCYSDVLVLRHPETGAAQLAAKYVTKPLINAGDGAGEHPSQALLDMFTIYNELGHLDNIVVTMVGDLKYGRTVHSLARLLAFYNVRLNYVAPASLQMPESVESELAARGVSQHKTESLTADILKETDILYMTRIQQERFASQEERSC
;
A
#
# COMPACT_ATOMS: atom_id res chain seq x y z
N MET A 1 8.93 17.55 5.20
CA MET A 1 7.95 17.90 4.14
C MET A 1 6.77 18.72 4.66
N LYS A 2 6.08 18.33 5.74
CA LYS A 2 4.93 19.06 6.31
C LYS A 2 5.22 20.56 6.53
N GLU A 3 6.31 20.88 7.21
CA GLU A 3 6.73 22.27 7.41
C GLU A 3 7.11 23.00 6.12
N LEU A 4 7.80 22.31 5.21
CA LEU A 4 8.21 22.88 3.92
C LEU A 4 6.99 23.33 3.12
N VAL A 5 5.97 22.48 3.03
CA VAL A 5 4.70 22.82 2.37
C VAL A 5 4.00 23.95 3.09
N ALA A 6 3.89 23.89 4.42
CA ALA A 6 3.19 24.93 5.18
C ALA A 6 3.84 26.31 5.03
N LYS A 7 5.17 26.36 4.96
CA LYS A 7 5.93 27.63 4.87
C LYS A 7 6.15 28.12 3.44
N LYS A 8 6.34 27.21 2.47
CA LYS A 8 6.81 27.54 1.11
C LYS A 8 5.97 26.94 -0.01
N GLY A 9 4.96 26.12 0.29
CA GLY A 9 4.15 25.39 -0.70
C GLY A 9 4.87 24.18 -1.34
N GLY A 10 6.19 24.23 -1.50
CA GLY A 10 7.02 23.17 -2.09
C GLY A 10 8.51 23.50 -2.10
N CYS A 11 9.29 22.76 -2.90
CA CYS A 11 10.68 23.06 -3.26
C CYS A 11 10.98 22.57 -4.68
N ASP A 12 12.19 22.84 -5.20
CA ASP A 12 12.57 22.56 -6.59
C ASP A 12 13.61 21.44 -6.73
N VAL A 13 13.70 20.54 -5.75
CA VAL A 13 14.71 19.47 -5.71
C VAL A 13 14.61 18.53 -6.91
N LEU A 14 13.41 18.36 -7.47
CA LEU A 14 13.12 17.56 -8.66
C LEU A 14 12.80 18.41 -9.88
N ASN A 15 13.26 19.66 -9.93
CA ASN A 15 13.07 20.50 -11.11
C ASN A 15 13.64 19.82 -12.36
N HIS A 16 12.93 19.98 -13.49
CA HIS A 16 13.18 19.32 -14.78
C HIS A 16 13.07 17.79 -14.77
N ARG A 17 12.71 17.14 -13.66
CA ARG A 17 12.42 15.72 -13.62
C ARG A 17 10.97 15.43 -14.00
N VAL A 18 10.75 14.26 -14.57
CA VAL A 18 9.43 13.79 -15.01
C VAL A 18 9.10 12.46 -14.36
N MET A 19 7.96 12.37 -13.69
CA MET A 19 7.41 11.10 -13.20
C MET A 19 6.34 10.60 -14.17
N ALA A 20 6.40 9.33 -14.55
CA ALA A 20 5.29 8.66 -15.19
C ALA A 20 4.41 7.97 -14.14
N ASN A 21 3.14 8.35 -14.09
CA ASN A 21 2.14 7.81 -13.19
C ASN A 21 1.19 6.87 -13.95
N VAL A 22 1.49 5.57 -13.94
CA VAL A 22 0.83 4.54 -14.75
C VAL A 22 -0.16 3.75 -13.89
N PHE A 23 -1.45 4.01 -14.08
CA PHE A 23 -2.53 3.41 -13.30
C PHE A 23 -3.46 2.61 -14.21
N LEU A 24 -3.28 1.28 -14.21
CA LEU A 24 -4.12 0.33 -14.94
C LEU A 24 -5.26 -0.26 -14.08
N GLU A 25 -5.44 0.27 -12.86
CA GLU A 25 -6.59 0.03 -11.99
C GLU A 25 -6.99 1.40 -11.36
N PRO A 26 -8.29 1.71 -11.22
CA PRO A 26 -8.73 2.97 -10.62
C PRO A 26 -8.18 3.22 -9.20
N SER A 27 -7.66 4.43 -8.97
CA SER A 27 -7.31 4.92 -7.63
C SER A 27 -7.18 6.42 -7.55
N THR A 28 -8.04 7.07 -6.77
CA THR A 28 -7.99 8.53 -6.59
C THR A 28 -6.90 8.94 -5.60
N ARG A 29 -6.81 8.27 -4.45
CA ARG A 29 -5.90 8.67 -3.36
C ARG A 29 -4.45 8.46 -3.74
N THR A 30 -4.10 7.27 -4.20
CA THR A 30 -2.71 6.92 -4.54
C THR A 30 -2.22 7.74 -5.73
N ALA A 31 -3.01 7.86 -6.80
CA ALA A 31 -2.59 8.63 -7.97
C ALA A 31 -2.42 10.12 -7.64
N SER A 32 -3.39 10.70 -6.93
CA SER A 32 -3.34 12.12 -6.55
C SER A 32 -2.19 12.41 -5.57
N SER A 33 -1.90 11.51 -4.63
CA SER A 33 -0.84 11.72 -3.65
C SER A 33 0.56 11.71 -4.29
N PHE A 34 0.83 10.77 -5.20
CA PHE A 34 2.07 10.75 -5.98
C PHE A 34 2.21 12.00 -6.85
N ASN A 35 1.14 12.38 -7.56
CA ASN A 35 1.14 13.59 -8.39
C ASN A 35 1.44 14.83 -7.55
N ALA A 36 0.73 15.01 -6.44
CA ALA A 36 0.93 16.15 -5.55
C ALA A 36 2.33 16.16 -4.93
N ALA A 37 2.86 15.02 -4.52
CA ALA A 37 4.20 14.92 -3.97
C ALA A 37 5.27 15.33 -4.99
N PHE A 38 5.20 14.82 -6.22
CA PHE A 38 6.18 15.13 -7.27
C PHE A 38 6.10 16.59 -7.72
N CYS A 39 4.89 17.13 -7.90
CA CYS A 39 4.69 18.54 -8.21
C CYS A 39 5.18 19.47 -7.09
N ARG A 40 4.98 19.10 -5.82
CA ARG A 40 5.50 19.86 -4.66
C ARG A 40 7.03 19.86 -4.57
N LEU A 41 7.70 18.96 -5.27
CA LEU A 41 9.15 18.91 -5.39
C LEU A 41 9.66 19.57 -6.69
N GLY A 42 8.78 20.27 -7.44
CA GLY A 42 9.14 21.02 -8.65
C GLY A 42 9.19 20.16 -9.92
N GLY A 43 8.86 18.88 -9.81
CA GLY A 43 8.83 17.94 -10.93
C GLY A 43 7.54 18.03 -11.75
N LYS A 44 7.56 17.43 -12.95
CA LYS A 44 6.40 17.30 -13.84
C LYS A 44 5.89 15.87 -13.85
N VAL A 45 4.61 15.69 -14.17
CA VAL A 45 3.98 14.36 -14.16
C VAL A 45 3.27 14.08 -15.47
N ILE A 46 3.52 12.88 -16.01
CA ILE A 46 2.76 12.30 -17.12
C ILE A 46 1.84 11.25 -16.52
N THR A 47 0.52 11.40 -16.67
CA THR A 47 -0.45 10.43 -16.14
C THR A 47 -0.98 9.54 -17.26
N ILE A 48 -0.94 8.22 -17.04
CA ILE A 48 -1.44 7.21 -17.97
C ILE A 48 -2.48 6.38 -17.22
N GLN A 49 -3.69 6.34 -17.76
CA GLN A 49 -4.82 5.59 -17.18
C GLN A 49 -5.34 4.58 -18.19
N GLU A 50 -5.80 3.42 -17.70
CA GLU A 50 -6.37 2.34 -18.52
C GLU A 50 -7.41 2.84 -19.56
N GLY A 51 -8.28 3.77 -19.14
CA GLY A 51 -9.37 4.29 -19.97
C GLY A 51 -8.92 5.05 -21.22
N THR A 52 -7.72 5.66 -21.21
CA THR A 52 -7.17 6.51 -22.27
C THR A 52 -5.89 5.96 -22.90
N SER A 53 -5.42 4.81 -22.43
CA SER A 53 -4.15 4.19 -22.81
C SER A 53 -4.26 3.27 -24.04
N SER A 54 -3.14 3.12 -24.74
CA SER A 54 -2.90 2.14 -25.82
C SER A 54 -3.02 0.68 -25.37
N THR A 55 -3.15 0.40 -24.08
CA THR A 55 -3.50 -0.95 -23.58
C THR A 55 -4.80 -1.48 -24.18
N LYS A 56 -5.75 -0.60 -24.54
CA LYS A 56 -6.97 -0.98 -25.30
C LYS A 56 -6.69 -1.50 -26.71
N LYS A 57 -5.51 -1.21 -27.26
CA LYS A 57 -5.04 -1.66 -28.58
C LYS A 57 -4.20 -2.94 -28.52
N GLY A 58 -4.13 -3.60 -27.36
CA GLY A 58 -3.41 -4.86 -27.17
C GLY A 58 -1.91 -4.71 -26.89
N GLU A 59 -1.44 -3.52 -26.52
CA GLU A 59 -0.05 -3.32 -26.09
C GLU A 59 0.23 -4.08 -24.79
N THR A 60 1.37 -4.79 -24.74
CA THR A 60 1.76 -5.52 -23.54
C THR A 60 2.20 -4.57 -22.42
N LEU A 61 2.12 -5.01 -21.16
CA LEU A 61 2.65 -4.24 -20.03
C LEU A 61 4.13 -3.92 -20.23
N GLN A 62 4.91 -4.87 -20.73
CA GLN A 62 6.34 -4.73 -20.97
C GLN A 62 6.63 -3.63 -21.99
N ASP A 63 5.88 -3.60 -23.10
CA ASP A 63 6.07 -2.60 -24.15
C ASP A 63 5.62 -1.21 -23.68
N THR A 64 4.48 -1.15 -22.99
CA THR A 64 4.01 0.09 -22.34
C THR A 64 5.09 0.66 -21.42
N MET A 65 5.63 -0.16 -20.51
CA MET A 65 6.64 0.28 -19.54
C MET A 65 7.96 0.67 -20.21
N ARG A 66 8.37 -0.04 -21.28
CA ARG A 66 9.56 0.31 -22.08
C ARG A 66 9.40 1.63 -22.82
N CYS A 67 8.22 1.92 -23.35
CA CYS A 67 7.92 3.17 -24.01
C CYS A 67 7.91 4.33 -23.01
N VAL A 68 7.19 4.17 -21.90
CA VAL A 68 6.97 5.24 -20.92
C VAL A 68 8.23 5.62 -20.16
N GLN A 69 9.15 4.68 -19.90
CA GLN A 69 10.43 5.02 -19.26
C GLN A 69 11.31 5.94 -20.13
N CYS A 70 11.13 5.97 -21.45
CA CYS A 70 11.87 6.87 -22.33
C CYS A 70 11.49 8.34 -22.11
N TYR A 71 10.31 8.60 -21.56
CA TYR A 71 9.77 9.94 -21.34
C TYR A 71 9.87 10.40 -19.87
N SER A 72 10.38 9.55 -18.98
CA SER A 72 10.34 9.78 -17.52
C SER A 72 11.64 9.40 -16.82
N ASP A 73 11.90 10.04 -15.69
CA ASP A 73 13.01 9.74 -14.79
C ASP A 73 12.65 8.67 -13.76
N VAL A 74 11.36 8.54 -13.41
CA VAL A 74 10.83 7.57 -12.45
C VAL A 74 9.41 7.17 -12.85
N LEU A 75 9.07 5.90 -12.58
CA LEU A 75 7.77 5.34 -12.87
C LEU A 75 7.05 4.94 -11.58
N VAL A 76 5.75 5.18 -11.53
CA VAL A 76 4.84 4.65 -10.53
C VAL A 76 3.86 3.76 -11.27
N LEU A 77 3.73 2.50 -10.84
CA LEU A 77 2.84 1.53 -11.48
C LEU A 77 1.81 1.02 -10.49
N ARG A 78 0.55 1.04 -10.91
CA ARG A 78 -0.54 0.28 -10.29
C ARG A 78 -1.19 -0.63 -11.33
N HIS A 79 -1.33 -1.91 -10.98
CA HIS A 79 -1.80 -2.96 -11.88
C HIS A 79 -2.78 -3.90 -11.18
N PRO A 80 -3.80 -4.46 -11.86
CA PRO A 80 -4.74 -5.41 -11.24
C PRO A 80 -4.15 -6.80 -10.99
N GLU A 81 -3.12 -7.20 -11.74
CA GLU A 81 -2.45 -8.50 -11.58
C GLU A 81 -1.35 -8.45 -10.51
N THR A 82 -1.36 -9.44 -9.60
CA THR A 82 -0.30 -9.67 -8.61
C THR A 82 1.03 -10.01 -9.29
N GLY A 83 2.13 -9.40 -8.85
CA GLY A 83 3.46 -9.61 -9.42
C GLY A 83 3.76 -8.77 -10.66
N ALA A 84 2.79 -8.00 -11.17
CA ALA A 84 2.98 -7.15 -12.36
C ALA A 84 4.06 -6.08 -12.16
N ALA A 85 4.17 -5.50 -10.96
CA ALA A 85 5.23 -4.54 -10.65
C ALA A 85 6.62 -5.18 -10.72
N GLN A 86 6.77 -6.42 -10.22
CA GLN A 86 8.03 -7.15 -10.28
C GLN A 86 8.37 -7.62 -11.69
N LEU A 87 7.35 -7.99 -12.49
CA LEU A 87 7.53 -8.28 -13.91
C LEU A 87 8.00 -7.05 -14.67
N ALA A 88 7.31 -5.91 -14.52
CA ALA A 88 7.65 -4.65 -15.15
C ALA A 88 9.07 -4.18 -14.79
N ALA A 89 9.50 -4.38 -13.53
CA ALA A 89 10.84 -4.05 -13.06
C ALA A 89 11.96 -4.73 -13.88
N LYS A 90 11.71 -5.91 -14.48
CA LYS A 90 12.68 -6.61 -15.34
C LYS A 90 12.90 -5.93 -16.70
N TYR A 91 11.99 -5.04 -17.11
CA TYR A 91 11.98 -4.42 -18.43
C TYR A 91 12.26 -2.91 -18.41
N VAL A 92 12.36 -2.32 -17.21
CA VAL A 92 12.69 -0.90 -17.03
C VAL A 92 14.07 -0.75 -16.39
N THR A 93 14.77 0.30 -16.80
CA THR A 93 16.10 0.69 -16.26
C THR A 93 15.99 1.85 -15.26
N LYS A 94 14.87 2.56 -15.28
CA LYS A 94 14.55 3.66 -14.36
C LYS A 94 13.89 3.13 -13.09
N PRO A 95 13.96 3.87 -11.96
CA PRO A 95 13.29 3.48 -10.74
C PRO A 95 11.78 3.27 -10.96
N LEU A 96 11.27 2.16 -10.43
CA LEU A 96 9.86 1.78 -10.49
C LEU A 96 9.30 1.64 -9.07
N ILE A 97 8.22 2.36 -8.79
CA ILE A 97 7.53 2.34 -7.51
C ILE A 97 6.22 1.55 -7.68
N ASN A 98 6.05 0.50 -6.86
CA ASN A 98 4.81 -0.26 -6.79
C ASN A 98 3.75 0.53 -5.99
N ALA A 99 2.71 0.99 -6.68
CA ALA A 99 1.53 1.66 -6.11
C ALA A 99 0.33 0.71 -5.92
N GLY A 100 0.58 -0.60 -5.97
CA GLY A 100 -0.39 -1.67 -5.80
C GLY A 100 -0.38 -2.64 -6.99
N ASP A 101 -0.18 -3.93 -6.73
CA ASP A 101 -0.28 -5.00 -7.72
C ASP A 101 -1.32 -6.03 -7.29
N GLY A 102 -2.56 -5.85 -7.73
CA GLY A 102 -3.68 -6.74 -7.42
C GLY A 102 -3.90 -6.92 -5.91
N ALA A 103 -3.90 -8.17 -5.46
CA ALA A 103 -3.95 -8.55 -4.05
C ALA A 103 -2.56 -8.78 -3.42
N GLY A 104 -1.49 -8.39 -4.11
CA GLY A 104 -0.10 -8.50 -3.67
C GLY A 104 0.26 -7.46 -2.62
N GLU A 105 1.10 -6.48 -2.97
CA GLU A 105 1.66 -5.53 -2.02
C GLU A 105 1.32 -4.07 -2.35
N HIS A 106 1.42 -3.20 -1.33
CA HIS A 106 1.35 -1.75 -1.52
C HIS A 106 2.39 -1.05 -0.62
N PRO A 107 3.69 -1.10 -0.99
CA PRO A 107 4.78 -0.65 -0.11
C PRO A 107 4.67 0.80 0.34
N SER A 108 4.30 1.71 -0.57
CA SER A 108 4.17 3.14 -0.23
C SER A 108 3.05 3.43 0.76
N GLN A 109 1.98 2.63 0.76
CA GLN A 109 0.90 2.76 1.75
C GLN A 109 1.39 2.31 3.12
N ALA A 110 2.08 1.16 3.18
CA ALA A 110 2.59 0.65 4.44
C ALA A 110 3.68 1.56 5.06
N LEU A 111 4.51 2.21 4.23
CA LEU A 111 5.44 3.25 4.70
C LEU A 111 4.71 4.49 5.25
N LEU A 112 3.61 4.92 4.62
CA LEU A 112 2.78 6.01 5.13
C LEU A 112 2.11 5.64 6.46
N ASP A 113 1.63 4.40 6.57
CA ASP A 113 0.98 3.89 7.79
C ASP A 113 2.00 3.86 8.94
N MET A 114 3.20 3.32 8.71
CA MET A 114 4.31 3.39 9.66
C MET A 114 4.69 4.83 10.05
N PHE A 115 4.78 5.73 9.06
CA PHE A 115 5.07 7.13 9.32
C PHE A 115 4.01 7.77 10.22
N THR A 116 2.75 7.40 10.03
CA THR A 116 1.63 7.87 10.85
C THR A 116 1.77 7.36 12.28
N ILE A 117 2.02 6.06 12.47
CA ILE A 117 2.25 5.47 13.80
C ILE A 117 3.40 6.18 14.51
N TYR A 118 4.53 6.35 13.83
CA TYR A 118 5.70 7.04 14.39
C TYR A 118 5.39 8.50 14.73
N ASN A 119 4.63 9.21 13.90
CA ASN A 119 4.28 10.61 14.17
C ASN A 119 3.31 10.78 15.35
N GLU A 120 2.40 9.82 15.56
CA GLU A 120 1.44 9.87 16.67
C GLU A 120 2.03 9.37 17.99
N LEU A 121 2.87 8.32 17.96
CA LEU A 121 3.44 7.70 19.17
C LEU A 121 4.89 8.13 19.48
N GLY A 122 5.62 8.66 18.50
CA GLY A 122 7.03 9.02 18.61
C GLY A 122 8.01 7.83 18.52
N HIS A 123 7.50 6.60 18.41
CA HIS A 123 8.28 5.37 18.37
C HIS A 123 7.52 4.25 17.64
N LEU A 124 8.21 3.15 17.32
CA LEU A 124 7.65 1.97 16.64
C LEU A 124 7.89 0.66 17.40
N ASP A 125 8.72 0.67 18.44
CA ASP A 125 9.03 -0.50 19.26
C ASP A 125 8.15 -0.58 20.51
N ASN A 126 7.84 -1.80 20.93
CA ASN A 126 7.02 -2.11 22.09
C ASN A 126 5.56 -1.62 21.99
N ILE A 127 5.04 -1.55 20.76
CA ILE A 127 3.65 -1.16 20.50
C ILE A 127 2.77 -2.37 20.16
N VAL A 128 1.48 -2.20 20.40
CA VAL A 128 0.44 -3.17 20.12
C VAL A 128 -0.43 -2.65 18.99
N VAL A 129 -0.37 -3.34 17.85
CA VAL A 129 -1.16 -2.99 16.66
C VAL A 129 -2.27 -4.00 16.48
N THR A 130 -3.51 -3.53 16.55
CA THR A 130 -4.71 -4.34 16.35
C THR A 130 -5.29 -4.06 14.98
N MET A 131 -5.25 -5.06 14.10
CA MET A 131 -5.72 -5.00 12.72
C MET A 131 -7.11 -5.61 12.63
N VAL A 132 -8.07 -4.85 12.10
CA VAL A 132 -9.50 -5.24 12.07
C VAL A 132 -10.06 -5.24 10.65
N GLY A 133 -10.82 -6.27 10.27
CA GLY A 133 -11.60 -6.32 9.03
C GLY A 133 -11.17 -7.43 8.05
N ASP A 134 -11.02 -7.11 6.76
CA ASP A 134 -10.59 -8.08 5.73
C ASP A 134 -9.07 -8.23 5.76
N LEU A 135 -8.58 -9.15 6.59
CA LEU A 135 -7.15 -9.44 6.73
C LEU A 135 -6.68 -10.44 5.67
N LYS A 136 -7.57 -11.24 5.10
CA LYS A 136 -7.22 -12.24 4.07
C LYS A 136 -6.80 -11.60 2.76
N TYR A 137 -7.53 -10.58 2.32
CA TYR A 137 -7.28 -9.92 1.04
C TYR A 137 -6.79 -8.47 1.17
N GLY A 138 -6.60 -7.99 2.40
CA GLY A 138 -6.08 -6.67 2.70
C GLY A 138 -4.60 -6.52 2.39
N ARG A 139 -4.23 -6.25 1.13
CA ARG A 139 -2.83 -6.03 0.70
C ARG A 139 -2.06 -5.01 1.53
N THR A 140 -2.75 -3.98 2.03
CA THR A 140 -2.15 -2.93 2.87
C THR A 140 -1.80 -3.48 4.26
N VAL A 141 -2.65 -4.34 4.82
CA VAL A 141 -2.42 -5.03 6.09
C VAL A 141 -1.22 -5.96 5.99
N HIS A 142 -1.13 -6.75 4.93
CA HIS A 142 0.00 -7.66 4.71
C HIS A 142 1.31 -6.89 4.63
N SER A 143 1.31 -5.80 3.85
CA SER A 143 2.48 -4.93 3.68
C SER A 143 2.89 -4.27 5.01
N LEU A 144 1.91 -3.79 5.79
CA LEU A 144 2.15 -3.17 7.10
C LEU A 144 2.67 -4.18 8.13
N ALA A 145 2.07 -5.38 8.22
CA ALA A 145 2.49 -6.42 9.14
C ALA A 145 3.96 -6.84 8.90
N ARG A 146 4.35 -7.03 7.62
CA ARG A 146 5.74 -7.33 7.25
C ARG A 146 6.71 -6.21 7.59
N LEU A 147 6.30 -4.96 7.43
CA LEU A 147 7.14 -3.82 7.78
C LEU A 147 7.28 -3.63 9.30
N LEU A 148 6.21 -3.86 10.05
CA LEU A 148 6.25 -3.80 11.52
C LEU A 148 7.08 -4.94 12.12
N ALA A 149 7.26 -6.05 11.40
CA ALA A 149 8.11 -7.18 11.83
C ALA A 149 9.60 -6.83 12.00
N PHE A 150 10.03 -5.64 11.54
CA PHE A 150 11.38 -5.13 11.80
C PHE A 150 11.51 -4.47 13.19
N TYR A 151 10.42 -4.35 13.94
CA TYR A 151 10.35 -3.71 15.25
C TYR A 151 9.79 -4.70 16.28
N ASN A 152 9.99 -4.41 17.57
CA ASN A 152 9.43 -5.23 18.64
C ASN A 152 7.94 -4.94 18.83
N VAL A 153 7.08 -5.50 17.99
CA VAL A 153 5.63 -5.28 18.05
C VAL A 153 4.86 -6.51 18.46
N ARG A 154 3.66 -6.29 18.99
CA ARG A 154 2.61 -7.32 19.08
C ARG A 154 1.50 -7.01 18.09
N LEU A 155 1.11 -8.01 17.30
CA LEU A 155 0.03 -7.90 16.32
C LEU A 155 -1.20 -8.67 16.80
N ASN A 156 -2.33 -7.97 16.91
CA ASN A 156 -3.63 -8.60 17.13
C ASN A 156 -4.41 -8.60 15.82
N TYR A 157 -4.98 -9.74 15.45
CA TYR A 157 -5.80 -9.93 14.26
C TYR A 157 -7.25 -10.14 14.67
N VAL A 158 -8.12 -9.21 14.28
CA VAL A 158 -9.55 -9.22 14.59
C VAL A 158 -10.36 -9.33 13.30
N ALA A 159 -10.81 -10.54 12.97
CA ALA A 159 -11.55 -10.80 11.75
C ALA A 159 -12.39 -12.08 11.86
N PRO A 160 -13.51 -12.19 11.13
CA PRO A 160 -14.21 -13.47 10.96
C PRO A 160 -13.26 -14.55 10.45
N ALA A 161 -13.50 -15.82 10.82
CA ALA A 161 -12.65 -16.95 10.43
C ALA A 161 -12.37 -17.02 8.91
N SER A 162 -13.34 -16.63 8.07
CA SER A 162 -13.21 -16.61 6.60
C SER A 162 -12.27 -15.53 6.05
N LEU A 163 -11.99 -14.49 6.84
CA LEU A 163 -11.20 -13.30 6.48
C LEU A 163 -9.93 -13.13 7.31
N GLN A 164 -9.54 -14.16 8.06
CA GLN A 164 -8.34 -14.13 8.87
C GLN A 164 -7.07 -13.92 8.03
N MET A 165 -6.01 -13.47 8.71
CA MET A 165 -4.70 -13.31 8.09
C MET A 165 -4.28 -14.63 7.40
N PRO A 166 -3.66 -14.59 6.20
CA PRO A 166 -3.19 -15.81 5.57
C PRO A 166 -2.09 -16.47 6.40
N GLU A 167 -2.16 -17.79 6.54
CA GLU A 167 -1.19 -18.59 7.30
C GLU A 167 0.26 -18.40 6.82
N SER A 168 0.45 -18.14 5.53
CA SER A 168 1.77 -17.83 4.96
C SER A 168 2.37 -16.55 5.53
N VAL A 169 1.56 -15.51 5.74
CA VAL A 169 2.01 -14.24 6.33
C VAL A 169 2.32 -14.45 7.80
N GLU A 170 1.44 -15.12 8.54
CA GLU A 170 1.64 -15.35 9.96
C GLU A 170 2.87 -16.20 10.27
N SER A 171 3.08 -17.25 9.49
CA SER A 171 4.24 -18.13 9.61
C SER A 171 5.53 -17.36 9.31
N GLU A 172 5.51 -16.48 8.30
CA GLU A 172 6.63 -15.58 8.00
C GLU A 172 6.95 -14.66 9.20
N LEU A 173 5.92 -14.08 9.83
CA LEU A 173 6.09 -13.17 10.97
C LEU A 173 6.49 -13.92 12.25
N ALA A 174 5.96 -15.12 12.46
CA ALA A 174 6.32 -15.98 13.59
C ALA A 174 7.79 -16.42 13.50
N ALA A 175 8.28 -16.75 12.30
CA ALA A 175 9.69 -17.06 12.06
C ALA A 175 10.64 -15.89 12.37
N ARG A 176 10.12 -14.65 12.39
CA ARG A 176 10.84 -13.44 12.82
C ARG A 176 10.67 -13.11 14.30
N GLY A 177 9.91 -13.91 15.05
CA GLY A 177 9.69 -13.73 16.49
C GLY A 177 8.59 -12.73 16.84
N VAL A 178 7.73 -12.33 15.90
CA VAL A 178 6.62 -11.39 16.16
C VAL A 178 5.54 -12.07 17.01
N SER A 179 5.14 -11.43 18.11
CA SER A 179 4.03 -11.89 18.95
C SER A 179 2.70 -11.64 18.24
N GLN A 180 1.88 -12.69 18.09
CA GLN A 180 0.64 -12.65 17.31
C GLN A 180 -0.52 -13.23 18.12
N HIS A 181 -1.68 -12.59 18.06
CA HIS A 181 -2.91 -13.06 18.69
C HIS A 181 -4.10 -12.93 17.73
N LYS A 182 -4.95 -13.95 17.65
CA LYS A 182 -6.14 -13.97 16.78
C LYS A 182 -7.41 -13.99 17.59
N THR A 183 -8.40 -13.26 17.13
CA THR A 183 -9.77 -13.30 17.64
C THR A 183 -10.75 -13.02 16.51
N GLU A 184 -11.98 -13.48 16.67
CA GLU A 184 -13.09 -13.15 15.77
C GLU A 184 -13.83 -11.87 16.17
N SER A 185 -13.66 -11.42 17.42
CA SER A 185 -14.37 -10.27 17.97
C SER A 185 -13.44 -9.24 18.59
N LEU A 186 -13.78 -7.97 18.40
CA LEU A 186 -13.11 -6.85 19.05
C LEU A 186 -13.62 -6.72 20.49
N THR A 187 -12.85 -7.22 21.45
CA THR A 187 -13.23 -7.18 22.87
C THR A 187 -12.69 -5.93 23.56
N ALA A 188 -13.31 -5.57 24.69
CA ALA A 188 -12.85 -4.45 25.51
C ALA A 188 -11.42 -4.64 26.04
N ASP A 189 -11.02 -5.88 26.31
CA ASP A 189 -9.68 -6.18 26.82
C ASP A 189 -8.60 -6.00 25.75
N ILE A 190 -8.88 -6.41 24.50
CA ILE A 190 -7.98 -6.13 23.38
C ILE A 190 -7.84 -4.62 23.16
N LEU A 191 -8.95 -3.88 23.22
CA LEU A 191 -8.94 -2.42 23.05
C LEU A 191 -8.12 -1.70 24.12
N LYS A 192 -8.17 -2.14 25.39
CA LYS A 192 -7.37 -1.55 26.48
C LYS A 192 -5.87 -1.66 26.25
N GLU A 193 -5.45 -2.73 25.60
CA GLU A 193 -4.03 -2.97 25.32
C GLU A 193 -3.58 -2.44 23.96
N THR A 194 -4.49 -1.94 23.12
CA THR A 194 -4.20 -1.52 21.75
C THR A 194 -3.67 -0.09 21.71
N ASP A 195 -2.46 0.10 21.19
CA ASP A 195 -1.93 1.45 20.91
C ASP A 195 -2.46 1.97 19.56
N ILE A 196 -2.55 1.09 18.55
CA ILE A 196 -3.01 1.43 17.21
C ILE A 196 -4.11 0.47 16.76
N LEU A 197 -5.31 1.02 16.50
CA LEU A 197 -6.42 0.29 15.90
C LEU A 197 -6.43 0.53 14.38
N TYR A 198 -5.88 -0.40 13.60
CA TYR A 198 -5.81 -0.31 12.14
C TYR A 198 -7.04 -0.97 11.51
N MET A 199 -7.99 -0.15 11.05
CA MET A 199 -9.22 -0.62 10.43
C MET A 199 -9.10 -0.79 8.92
N THR A 200 -9.61 -1.90 8.41
CA THR A 200 -9.75 -2.15 6.98
C THR A 200 -11.19 -2.22 6.54
N ARG A 201 -11.43 -1.93 5.27
CA ARG A 201 -12.75 -2.07 4.67
C ARG A 201 -13.04 -3.55 4.42
N ILE A 202 -14.18 -4.03 4.93
CA ILE A 202 -14.78 -5.29 4.51
C ILE A 202 -15.32 -5.10 3.09
N GLN A 203 -14.70 -5.76 2.10
CA GLN A 203 -15.09 -5.62 0.70
C GLN A 203 -16.34 -6.46 0.41
N GLN A 204 -17.51 -5.85 0.52
CA GLN A 204 -18.83 -6.48 0.34
C GLN A 204 -18.97 -7.23 -1.00
N GLU A 205 -18.23 -6.79 -2.02
CA GLU A 205 -18.14 -7.39 -3.35
C GLU A 205 -17.46 -8.78 -3.38
N ARG A 206 -16.82 -9.21 -2.29
CA ARG A 206 -16.10 -10.50 -2.20
C ARG A 206 -16.83 -11.58 -1.41
N PHE A 207 -17.98 -11.25 -0.83
CA PHE A 207 -18.82 -12.20 -0.08
C PHE A 207 -19.86 -12.84 -0.99
N ALA A 208 -20.00 -14.16 -0.87
CA ALA A 208 -20.93 -14.93 -1.69
C ALA A 208 -22.39 -14.78 -1.23
N SER A 209 -22.62 -14.39 0.04
CA SER A 209 -23.96 -14.21 0.61
C SER A 209 -24.08 -12.95 1.48
N GLN A 210 -25.32 -12.53 1.78
CA GLN A 210 -25.59 -11.38 2.66
C GLN A 210 -25.27 -11.64 4.14
N GLU A 211 -25.29 -12.90 4.59
CA GLU A 211 -25.02 -13.27 5.99
C GLU A 211 -23.55 -13.05 6.37
N GLU A 212 -22.62 -13.20 5.42
CA GLU A 212 -21.21 -12.89 5.66
C GLU A 212 -20.92 -11.36 5.74
N ARG A 213 -21.90 -10.50 5.37
CA ARG A 213 -21.73 -9.04 5.33
C ARG A 213 -22.03 -8.34 6.65
N SER A 214 -22.67 -9.03 7.59
CA SER A 214 -22.99 -8.53 8.92
C SER A 214 -21.98 -9.05 9.94
N CYS A 215 -20.81 -8.44 9.99
CA CYS A 215 -19.81 -8.59 11.07
C CYS A 215 -19.29 -7.20 11.43
#